data_AF-A0A7I8W6T4-F1
#
_entry.id   AF-A0A7I8W6T4-F1
#
_cell.length_a   1.000
_cell.length_b   1.000
_cell.length_c   1.000
_cell.angle_alpha   90.00
_cell.angle_beta   90.00
_cell.angle_gamma   90.00
#
_symmetry.space_group_name_H-M   'P 1'
#
loop_
_entity.id
_entity.type
_entity.pdbx_description
1 polymer ?
#
loop_
_entity_poly.entity_id
_entity_poly.type
_entity_poly.pdbx_seq_one_letter_code
_entity_poly.pdbx_strand_id
1 'polypeptide(L)'
;MVRAAVLLPQGAEEMEAVIVQDVLKRAEFDTILVSLDEAKMVTCSRKVGIAADKCLNEIENEIFDIVVLPGGLVGTQNLKKSTKVKNFVETHIKANKYIGAICAAPLVLKEFEFFKQKDERKFRATYHDSCDNDLKDYFERPNGEAVVLDDKLITSKGPGTAFDFAINIVKLLKPNVVNTIVPPMMFEGENKIFFVEN
;
A
#
# COMPACT_ATOMS: atom_id res chain seq x y z
N MET A 1 -8.01 14.99 10.60
CA MET A 1 -7.87 14.71 9.15
C MET A 1 -7.13 13.39 9.04
N VAL A 2 -7.58 12.46 8.20
CA VAL A 2 -6.88 11.18 8.02
C VAL A 2 -5.56 11.45 7.32
N ARG A 3 -4.46 10.89 7.82
CA ARG A 3 -3.12 11.07 7.24
C ARG A 3 -2.63 9.80 6.57
N ALA A 4 -2.02 9.93 5.40
CA ALA A 4 -1.49 8.78 4.65
C ALA A 4 -0.10 9.06 4.09
N ALA A 5 0.80 8.09 4.20
CA ALA A 5 2.11 8.13 3.55
C ALA A 5 2.14 7.08 2.44
N VAL A 6 2.33 7.52 1.19
CA VAL A 6 2.54 6.63 0.03
C VAL A 6 4.03 6.62 -0.28
N LEU A 7 4.69 5.47 -0.11
CA LEU A 7 6.12 5.36 -0.39
C LEU A 7 6.37 5.31 -1.90
N LEU A 8 7.44 5.97 -2.34
CA LEU A 8 7.82 6.09 -3.74
C LEU A 8 9.32 5.75 -3.91
N PRO A 9 9.68 4.46 -3.97
CA PRO A 9 11.05 4.03 -4.27
C PRO A 9 11.40 4.23 -5.75
N GLN A 10 12.69 4.35 -6.09
CA GLN A 10 13.14 4.22 -7.48
C GLN A 10 12.64 2.90 -8.09
N GLY A 11 12.03 2.98 -9.27
CA GLY A 11 11.42 1.84 -9.94
C GLY A 11 10.07 1.37 -9.37
N ALA A 12 9.40 2.20 -8.57
CA ALA A 12 7.99 1.99 -8.19
C ALA A 12 7.10 1.84 -9.43
N GLU A 13 5.99 1.11 -9.29
CA GLU A 13 4.93 1.13 -10.29
C GLU A 13 4.17 2.46 -10.21
N GLU A 14 4.30 3.28 -11.25
CA GLU A 14 3.78 4.65 -11.30
C GLU A 14 2.25 4.73 -11.22
N MET A 15 1.51 3.81 -11.85
CA MET A 15 0.06 3.84 -11.80
C MET A 15 -0.43 3.51 -10.40
N GLU A 16 0.14 2.48 -9.76
CA GLU A 16 -0.22 2.11 -8.39
C GLU A 16 0.02 3.27 -7.42
N ALA A 17 1.19 3.93 -7.48
CA ALA A 17 1.51 5.05 -6.60
C ALA A 17 0.62 6.28 -6.87
N VAL A 18 0.43 6.65 -8.13
CA VAL A 18 -0.34 7.87 -8.50
C VAL A 18 -1.84 7.67 -8.26
N ILE A 19 -2.41 6.51 -8.59
CA ILE A 19 -3.83 6.24 -8.36
C ILE A 19 -4.14 6.30 -6.86
N VAL A 20 -3.31 5.67 -6.02
CA VAL A 20 -3.48 5.75 -4.57
C VAL A 20 -3.38 7.21 -4.10
N GLN A 21 -2.33 7.93 -4.51
CA GLN A 21 -2.13 9.33 -4.13
C GLN A 21 -3.35 10.21 -4.50
N ASP A 22 -3.84 10.08 -5.73
CA ASP A 22 -4.95 10.86 -6.28
C ASP A 22 -6.26 10.57 -5.52
N VAL A 23 -6.64 9.29 -5.41
CA VAL A 23 -7.89 8.87 -4.75
C VAL A 23 -7.92 9.29 -3.29
N LEU A 24 -6.80 9.14 -2.56
CA LEU A 24 -6.73 9.58 -1.16
C LEU A 24 -6.82 11.11 -1.04
N LYS A 25 -6.20 11.87 -1.96
CA LYS A 25 -6.36 13.35 -1.98
C LYS A 25 -7.78 13.78 -2.31
N ARG A 26 -8.49 13.11 -3.21
CA ARG A 26 -9.92 13.35 -3.47
C ARG A 26 -10.77 13.14 -2.22
N ALA A 27 -10.38 12.20 -1.35
CA ALA A 27 -11.01 11.95 -0.07
C ALA A 27 -10.64 12.98 1.02
N GLU A 28 -9.85 14.00 0.69
CA GLU A 28 -9.29 15.01 1.59
C GLU A 28 -8.45 14.40 2.71
N PHE A 29 -7.68 13.37 2.39
CA PHE A 29 -6.64 12.89 3.29
C PHE A 29 -5.44 13.83 3.19
N ASP A 30 -4.76 14.02 4.32
CA ASP A 30 -3.41 14.59 4.36
C ASP A 30 -2.43 13.53 3.86
N THR A 31 -2.39 13.36 2.53
CA THR A 31 -1.60 12.34 1.85
C THR A 31 -0.31 12.93 1.32
N ILE A 32 0.81 12.34 1.74
CA ILE A 32 2.15 12.69 1.24
C ILE A 32 2.74 11.54 0.42
N LEU A 33 3.34 11.89 -0.71
CA LEU A 33 4.15 11.00 -1.52
C LEU A 33 5.61 11.10 -1.06
N VAL A 34 6.24 9.97 -0.74
CA VAL A 34 7.49 9.93 0.03
C VAL A 34 8.60 9.23 -0.75
N SER A 35 9.60 9.99 -1.18
CA SER A 35 10.84 9.43 -1.74
C SER A 35 11.64 8.71 -0.66
N LEU A 36 12.25 7.58 -1.00
CA LEU A 36 13.20 6.89 -0.12
C LEU A 36 14.60 7.52 -0.18
N ASP A 37 14.89 8.27 -1.24
CA ASP A 37 16.18 8.91 -1.47
C ASP A 37 16.22 10.29 -0.81
N GLU A 38 17.39 10.91 -0.79
CA GLU A 38 17.54 12.32 -0.38
C GLU A 38 16.94 13.29 -1.42
N ALA A 39 16.79 12.84 -2.66
CA ALA A 39 16.17 13.59 -3.74
C ALA A 39 14.68 13.26 -3.87
N LYS A 40 13.87 14.28 -4.14
CA LYS A 40 12.42 14.13 -4.35
C LYS A 40 12.05 13.57 -5.72
N MET A 41 12.95 13.63 -6.70
CA MET A 41 12.68 13.13 -8.04
C MET A 41 12.91 11.62 -8.13
N VAL A 42 11.88 10.88 -8.49
CA VAL A 42 11.90 9.42 -8.60
C VAL A 42 11.60 8.99 -10.03
N THR A 43 12.44 8.10 -10.58
CA THR A 43 12.18 7.46 -11.87
C THR A 43 11.47 6.14 -11.64
N CYS A 44 10.22 6.06 -12.08
CA CYS A 44 9.36 4.89 -11.90
C CYS A 44 9.68 3.77 -12.90
N SER A 45 8.94 2.68 -12.79
CA SER A 45 9.22 1.42 -13.47
C SER A 45 9.15 1.51 -15.00
N ARG A 46 8.32 2.40 -15.57
CA ARG A 46 8.23 2.68 -17.02
C ARG A 46 8.82 4.05 -17.37
N LYS A 47 9.77 4.51 -16.54
CA LYS A 47 10.56 5.73 -16.74
C LYS A 47 9.79 7.04 -16.59
N VAL A 48 8.57 7.00 -16.05
CA VAL A 48 7.86 8.21 -15.62
C VAL A 48 8.62 8.85 -14.45
N GLY A 49 8.96 10.12 -14.58
CA GLY A 49 9.54 10.92 -13.50
C GLY A 49 8.43 11.51 -12.62
N ILE A 50 8.50 11.27 -11.31
CA ILE A 50 7.54 11.79 -10.34
C ILE A 50 8.30 12.53 -9.24
N ALA A 51 7.86 13.76 -8.93
CA ALA A 51 8.35 14.50 -7.78
C ALA A 51 7.54 14.12 -6.53
N ALA A 52 8.21 13.55 -5.53
CA ALA A 52 7.65 13.31 -4.20
C ALA A 52 7.44 14.62 -3.43
N ASP A 53 6.52 14.62 -2.48
CA ASP A 53 6.27 15.76 -1.60
C ASP A 53 7.41 15.92 -0.57
N LYS A 54 7.87 14.78 -0.04
CA LYS A 54 8.86 14.67 1.04
C LYS A 54 9.83 13.52 0.79
N CYS A 55 11.00 13.60 1.41
CA CYS A 55 11.92 12.47 1.57
C CYS A 55 11.65 11.77 2.90
N LEU A 56 11.91 10.46 2.98
CA LEU A 56 11.57 9.65 4.17
C LEU A 56 12.25 10.16 5.46
N ASN A 57 13.45 10.72 5.36
CA ASN A 57 14.16 11.31 6.50
C ASN A 57 13.49 12.58 7.06
N GLU A 58 12.65 13.26 6.28
CA GLU A 58 11.91 14.43 6.75
C GLU A 58 10.74 14.06 7.66
N ILE A 59 10.26 12.81 7.60
CA ILE A 59 9.00 12.36 8.21
C ILE A 59 9.17 11.15 9.14
N GLU A 60 10.41 10.73 9.44
CA GLU A 60 10.69 9.47 10.13
C GLU A 60 10.04 9.34 11.52
N ASN A 61 9.75 10.48 12.17
CA ASN A 61 9.12 10.56 13.48
C ASN A 61 7.61 10.84 13.41
N GLU A 62 7.04 10.96 12.21
CA GLU A 62 5.63 11.20 12.02
C GLU A 62 4.82 9.89 12.00
N ILE A 63 3.60 9.96 12.53
CA ILE A 63 2.65 8.84 12.50
C ILE A 63 1.52 9.17 11.52
N PHE A 64 1.25 8.23 10.64
CA PHE A 64 0.17 8.23 9.66
C PHE A 64 -0.89 7.21 10.03
N ASP A 65 -2.12 7.40 9.58
CA ASP A 65 -3.19 6.42 9.80
C ASP A 65 -3.01 5.20 8.91
N ILE A 66 -2.36 5.39 7.75
CA ILE A 66 -1.94 4.32 6.85
C ILE A 66 -0.59 4.63 6.18
N VAL A 67 0.26 3.61 6.08
CA VAL A 67 1.45 3.61 5.22
C VAL A 67 1.20 2.68 4.05
N VAL A 68 1.34 3.17 2.82
CA VAL A 68 1.10 2.41 1.59
C VAL A 68 2.41 2.12 0.87
N LEU A 69 2.59 0.86 0.49
CA LEU A 69 3.71 0.32 -0.27
C LEU A 69 3.24 -0.05 -1.69
N PRO A 70 3.52 0.79 -2.70
CA PRO A 70 3.33 0.43 -4.10
C PRO A 70 4.31 -0.68 -4.53
N GLY A 71 3.93 -1.42 -5.57
CA GLY A 71 4.76 -2.46 -6.16
C GLY A 71 5.75 -1.92 -7.19
N GLY A 72 5.90 -2.69 -8.27
CA GLY A 72 6.99 -2.56 -9.22
C GLY A 72 8.20 -3.36 -8.75
N LEU A 73 8.77 -4.18 -9.63
CA LEU A 73 9.80 -5.15 -9.25
C LEU A 73 11.02 -4.47 -8.60
N VAL A 74 11.59 -3.45 -9.25
CA VAL A 74 12.75 -2.71 -8.74
C VAL A 74 12.37 -1.89 -7.50
N GLY A 75 11.22 -1.22 -7.51
CA GLY A 75 10.70 -0.49 -6.35
C GLY A 75 10.56 -1.36 -5.11
N THR A 76 9.99 -2.56 -5.28
CA THR A 76 9.84 -3.57 -4.22
C THR A 76 11.21 -4.02 -3.69
N GLN A 77 12.20 -4.26 -4.55
CA GLN A 77 13.55 -4.61 -4.11
C GLN A 77 14.21 -3.48 -3.31
N ASN A 78 13.98 -2.22 -3.70
CA ASN A 78 14.50 -1.06 -2.99
C ASN A 78 13.83 -0.88 -1.63
N LEU A 79 12.51 -1.10 -1.53
CA LEU A 79 11.78 -1.13 -0.26
C LEU A 79 12.36 -2.20 0.68
N LYS A 80 12.51 -3.44 0.20
CA LYS A 80 13.05 -4.59 0.96
C LYS A 80 14.44 -4.34 1.55
N LYS A 81 15.30 -3.61 0.85
CA LYS A 81 16.68 -3.35 1.28
C LYS A 81 16.81 -2.18 2.26
N SER A 82 15.75 -1.40 2.47
CA SER A 82 15.82 -0.19 3.26
C SER A 82 15.47 -0.43 4.72
N THR A 83 16.48 -0.38 5.59
CA THR A 83 16.29 -0.39 7.05
C THR A 83 15.43 0.78 7.52
N LYS A 84 15.52 1.94 6.85
CA LYS A 84 14.66 3.10 7.16
C LYS A 84 13.18 2.77 6.92
N VAL A 85 12.86 2.11 5.81
CA VAL A 85 11.49 1.65 5.51
C VAL A 85 11.04 0.60 6.53
N LYS A 86 11.91 -0.37 6.88
CA LYS A 86 11.60 -1.37 7.91
C LYS A 86 11.19 -0.70 9.22
N ASN A 87 12.00 0.23 9.72
CA ASN A 87 11.76 0.94 10.99
C ASN A 87 10.50 1.80 10.92
N PHE A 88 10.28 2.48 9.79
CA PHE A 88 9.10 3.32 9.59
C PHE A 88 7.82 2.49 9.61
N VAL A 89 7.77 1.38 8.86
CA VAL A 89 6.63 0.45 8.86
C VAL A 89 6.43 -0.19 10.23
N GLU A 90 7.51 -0.63 10.90
CA GLU A 90 7.43 -1.22 12.24
C GLU A 90 6.83 -0.26 13.26
N THR A 91 7.24 1.01 13.23
CA THR A 91 6.70 2.06 14.08
C THR A 91 5.19 2.20 13.91
N HIS A 92 4.70 2.14 12.68
CA HIS A 92 3.27 2.22 12.38
C HIS A 92 2.49 0.98 12.84
N ILE A 93 3.06 -0.22 12.65
CA ILE A 93 2.47 -1.46 13.16
C ILE A 93 2.36 -1.40 14.70
N LYS A 94 3.43 -1.01 15.40
CA LYS A 94 3.44 -0.85 16.86
C LYS A 94 2.44 0.21 17.35
N ALA A 95 2.20 1.25 16.55
CA ALA A 95 1.20 2.28 16.80
C ALA A 95 -0.23 1.86 16.38
N ASN A 96 -0.45 0.60 16.01
CA ASN A 96 -1.74 0.04 15.59
C ASN A 96 -2.35 0.76 14.35
N LYS A 97 -1.48 1.19 13.43
CA LYS A 97 -1.85 1.85 12.17
C LYS A 97 -1.92 0.86 11.02
N TYR A 98 -2.63 1.24 9.97
CA TYR A 98 -2.83 0.37 8.81
C TYR A 98 -1.58 0.32 7.93
N ILE A 99 -1.32 -0.84 7.34
CA ILE A 99 -0.32 -1.02 6.30
C ILE A 99 -1.03 -1.48 5.03
N GLY A 100 -0.82 -0.73 3.95
CA GLY A 100 -1.27 -1.06 2.61
C GLY A 100 -0.13 -1.61 1.77
N ALA A 101 -0.30 -2.74 1.08
CA ALA A 101 0.70 -3.25 0.14
C ALA A 101 0.06 -3.83 -1.12
N ILE A 102 0.48 -3.34 -2.29
CA ILE A 102 -0.10 -3.75 -3.58
C ILE A 102 0.94 -4.44 -4.47
N CYS A 103 0.47 -5.34 -5.33
CA CYS A 103 1.28 -5.97 -6.36
C CYS A 103 2.38 -6.86 -5.76
N ALA A 104 3.65 -6.50 -5.96
CA ALA A 104 4.80 -7.21 -5.41
C ALA A 104 5.18 -6.74 -3.99
N ALA A 105 4.63 -5.63 -3.51
CA ALA A 105 4.99 -5.05 -2.21
C ALA A 105 4.73 -5.95 -0.99
N PRO A 106 3.79 -6.92 -0.99
CA PRO A 106 3.70 -7.89 0.10
C PRO A 106 4.99 -8.72 0.33
N LEU A 107 5.90 -8.81 -0.65
CA LEU A 107 7.25 -9.37 -0.45
C LEU A 107 8.09 -8.57 0.57
N VAL A 108 7.83 -7.27 0.71
CA VAL A 108 8.46 -6.39 1.71
C VAL A 108 8.05 -6.82 3.11
N LEU A 109 6.77 -7.14 3.32
CA LEU A 109 6.26 -7.58 4.61
C LEU A 109 6.86 -8.93 5.02
N LYS A 110 6.96 -9.88 4.08
CA LYS A 110 7.68 -11.14 4.28
C LYS A 110 9.15 -10.91 4.66
N GLU A 111 9.86 -10.06 3.92
CA GLU A 111 11.28 -9.74 4.18
C GLU A 111 11.50 -9.14 5.57
N PHE A 112 10.58 -8.29 6.03
CA PHE A 112 10.65 -7.66 7.34
C PHE A 112 10.07 -8.52 8.47
N GLU A 113 9.53 -9.69 8.13
CA GLU A 113 8.86 -10.62 9.05
C GLU A 113 7.61 -10.02 9.74
N PHE A 114 6.89 -9.14 9.04
CA PHE A 114 5.65 -8.52 9.50
C PHE A 114 4.41 -9.28 9.01
N PHE A 115 3.33 -9.24 9.81
CA PHE A 115 2.07 -9.95 9.52
C PHE A 115 2.30 -11.46 9.31
N LYS A 116 3.16 -12.04 10.15
CA LYS A 116 3.40 -13.50 10.25
C LYS A 116 2.27 -14.20 11.01
N GLN A 117 2.30 -15.54 11.03
CA GLN A 117 1.34 -16.37 11.76
C GLN A 117 0.95 -15.80 13.14
N LYS A 118 -0.36 -15.75 13.39
CA LYS A 118 -0.97 -15.35 14.67
C LYS A 118 -1.90 -16.47 15.08
N ASP A 119 -1.74 -17.00 16.29
CA ASP A 119 -2.62 -18.01 16.88
C ASP A 119 -3.01 -19.14 15.90
N GLU A 120 -1.99 -19.81 15.35
CA GLU A 120 -2.09 -20.93 14.39
C GLU A 120 -2.65 -20.59 12.98
N ARG A 121 -3.10 -19.35 12.73
CA ARG A 121 -3.51 -18.90 11.39
C ARG A 121 -2.45 -18.04 10.70
N LYS A 122 -2.36 -18.16 9.38
CA LYS A 122 -1.64 -17.18 8.54
C LYS A 122 -2.49 -15.92 8.40
N PHE A 123 -1.84 -14.77 8.20
CA PHE A 123 -2.55 -13.60 7.71
C PHE A 123 -3.01 -13.87 6.28
N ARG A 124 -4.18 -13.33 5.92
CA ARG A 124 -4.71 -13.37 4.58
C ARG A 124 -4.24 -12.16 3.79
N ALA A 125 -3.75 -12.39 2.59
CA ALA A 125 -3.31 -11.33 1.69
C ALA A 125 -3.52 -11.73 0.23
N THR A 126 -3.69 -10.73 -0.64
CA THR A 126 -3.62 -10.90 -2.08
C THR A 126 -2.41 -10.12 -2.62
N TYR A 127 -1.89 -10.54 -3.76
CA TYR A 127 -0.66 -10.02 -4.36
C TYR A 127 -0.62 -10.37 -5.84
N HIS A 128 0.38 -9.85 -6.56
CA HIS A 128 0.58 -10.16 -7.97
C HIS A 128 0.90 -11.64 -8.17
N ASP A 129 0.33 -12.28 -9.20
CA ASP A 129 0.44 -13.73 -9.41
C ASP A 129 1.89 -14.23 -9.53
N SER A 130 2.79 -13.39 -10.06
CA SER A 130 4.22 -13.72 -10.16
C SER A 130 4.92 -13.90 -8.81
N CYS A 131 4.33 -13.45 -7.71
CA CYS A 131 4.91 -13.52 -6.36
C CYS A 131 4.42 -14.75 -5.58
N ASP A 132 3.57 -15.60 -6.18
CA ASP A 132 2.91 -16.69 -5.45
C ASP A 132 3.90 -17.72 -4.88
N ASN A 133 4.92 -18.09 -5.64
CA ASN A 133 5.97 -19.00 -5.17
C ASN A 133 6.71 -18.48 -3.93
N ASP A 134 6.80 -17.17 -3.77
CA ASP A 134 7.46 -16.55 -2.62
C ASP A 134 6.50 -16.33 -1.44
N LEU A 135 5.19 -16.19 -1.67
CA LEU A 135 4.26 -15.71 -0.65
C LEU A 135 3.24 -16.75 -0.15
N LYS A 136 2.96 -17.81 -0.91
CA LYS A 136 1.94 -18.83 -0.55
C LYS A 136 2.20 -19.54 0.80
N ASP A 137 3.46 -19.65 1.19
CA ASP A 137 3.84 -20.26 2.47
C ASP A 137 3.80 -19.26 3.62
N TYR A 138 3.81 -17.96 3.33
CA TYR A 138 3.79 -16.88 4.32
C TYR A 138 2.37 -16.37 4.60
N PHE A 139 1.59 -16.14 3.55
CA PHE A 139 0.20 -15.68 3.62
C PHE A 139 -0.77 -16.77 3.14
N GLU A 140 -1.98 -16.76 3.70
CA GLU A 140 -3.11 -17.45 3.10
C GLU A 140 -3.70 -16.55 2.00
N ARG A 141 -3.88 -17.06 0.78
CA ARG A 141 -4.36 -16.25 -0.34
C ARG A 141 -5.83 -16.57 -0.66
N PRO A 142 -6.78 -15.65 -0.42
CA PRO A 142 -8.15 -15.80 -0.89
C PRO A 142 -8.20 -15.85 -2.43
N ASN A 143 -9.01 -16.74 -2.98
CA ASN A 143 -9.13 -16.91 -4.43
C ASN A 143 -9.87 -15.73 -5.07
N GLY A 144 -9.26 -15.11 -6.08
CA GLY A 144 -9.92 -14.14 -6.95
C GLY A 144 -10.11 -12.74 -6.37
N GLU A 145 -9.87 -12.53 -5.07
CA GLU A 145 -10.10 -11.25 -4.42
C GLU A 145 -9.11 -10.16 -4.87
N ALA A 146 -9.65 -9.06 -5.38
CA ALA A 146 -8.88 -7.90 -5.82
C ALA A 146 -8.26 -7.15 -4.64
N VAL A 147 -8.99 -7.07 -3.52
CA VAL A 147 -8.57 -6.39 -2.28
C VAL A 147 -8.91 -7.26 -1.08
N VAL A 148 -7.90 -7.52 -0.24
CA VAL A 148 -8.04 -8.32 0.99
C VAL A 148 -7.66 -7.45 2.18
N LEU A 149 -8.52 -7.42 3.20
CA LEU A 149 -8.25 -6.81 4.50
C LEU A 149 -8.25 -7.89 5.58
N ASP A 150 -7.12 -8.01 6.29
CA ASP A 150 -6.97 -8.85 7.47
C ASP A 150 -6.30 -8.03 8.59
N ASP A 151 -7.05 -7.77 9.66
CA ASP A 151 -6.65 -6.90 10.77
C ASP A 151 -6.22 -5.49 10.30
N LYS A 152 -4.94 -5.14 10.45
CA LYS A 152 -4.35 -3.86 10.00
C LYS A 152 -3.64 -3.94 8.65
N LEU A 153 -3.72 -5.08 7.96
CA LEU A 153 -3.12 -5.28 6.65
C LEU A 153 -4.18 -5.23 5.54
N ILE A 154 -4.05 -4.27 4.62
CA ILE A 154 -4.83 -4.22 3.38
C ILE A 154 -3.92 -4.47 2.18
N THR A 155 -4.32 -5.38 1.29
CA THR A 155 -3.49 -5.77 0.13
C THR A 155 -4.27 -5.84 -1.17
N SER A 156 -3.56 -5.74 -2.30
CA SER A 156 -4.15 -5.77 -3.66
C SER A 156 -3.20 -6.36 -4.70
N LYS A 157 -3.73 -6.76 -5.87
CA LYS A 157 -3.04 -7.62 -6.84
C LYS A 157 -2.07 -6.92 -7.80
N GLY A 158 -2.33 -5.69 -8.22
CA GLY A 158 -1.54 -5.05 -9.28
C GLY A 158 -2.13 -3.74 -9.79
N PRO A 159 -1.58 -3.17 -10.89
CA PRO A 159 -2.05 -1.89 -11.39
C PRO A 159 -3.54 -1.87 -11.75
N GLY A 160 -4.04 -2.98 -12.32
CA GLY A 160 -5.46 -3.14 -12.68
C GLY A 160 -6.42 -3.14 -11.49
N THR A 161 -5.93 -3.31 -10.26
CA THR A 161 -6.74 -3.30 -9.02
C THR A 161 -6.38 -2.11 -8.10
N ALA A 162 -5.63 -1.13 -8.61
CA ALA A 162 -5.16 0.02 -7.83
C ALA A 162 -6.29 0.97 -7.42
N PHE A 163 -7.30 1.17 -8.27
CA PHE A 163 -8.49 1.97 -7.92
C PHE A 163 -9.32 1.29 -6.83
N ASP A 164 -9.64 -0.01 -6.98
CA ASP A 164 -10.33 -0.77 -5.94
C ASP A 164 -9.53 -0.70 -4.63
N PHE A 165 -8.21 -0.85 -4.68
CA PHE A 165 -7.36 -0.76 -3.51
C PHE A 165 -7.48 0.60 -2.80
N ALA A 166 -7.30 1.70 -3.55
CA ALA A 166 -7.32 3.05 -2.98
C ALA A 166 -8.71 3.43 -2.46
N ILE A 167 -9.78 3.09 -3.18
CA ILE A 167 -11.17 3.35 -2.74
C ILE A 167 -11.48 2.55 -1.48
N ASN A 168 -11.01 1.32 -1.38
CA ASN A 168 -11.21 0.50 -0.18
C ASN A 168 -10.40 1.01 1.03
N ILE A 169 -9.24 1.64 0.84
CA ILE A 169 -8.57 2.41 1.90
C ILE A 169 -9.45 3.59 2.35
N VAL A 170 -10.04 4.34 1.43
CA VAL A 170 -10.96 5.44 1.79
C VAL A 170 -12.17 4.91 2.54
N LYS A 171 -12.77 3.82 2.07
CA LYS A 171 -13.92 3.17 2.72
C LYS A 171 -13.61 2.76 4.15
N LEU A 172 -12.40 2.27 4.39
CA LEU A 172 -11.93 1.85 5.72
C LEU A 172 -11.74 3.03 6.69
N LEU A 173 -11.21 4.16 6.21
CA LEU A 173 -10.76 5.26 7.09
C LEU A 173 -11.69 6.48 7.11
N LYS A 174 -12.49 6.69 6.05
CA LYS A 174 -13.43 7.81 5.89
C LYS A 174 -14.61 7.39 4.98
N PRO A 175 -15.44 6.41 5.38
CA PRO A 175 -16.47 5.83 4.51
C PRO A 175 -17.46 6.83 3.93
N ASN A 176 -17.77 7.90 4.67
CA ASN A 176 -18.80 8.88 4.31
C ASN A 176 -18.48 9.68 3.03
N VAL A 177 -17.23 9.69 2.54
CA VAL A 177 -16.83 10.43 1.33
C VAL A 177 -16.72 9.56 0.07
N VAL A 178 -16.89 8.24 0.18
CA VAL A 178 -16.75 7.34 -1.00
C VAL A 178 -17.73 7.73 -2.11
N ASN A 179 -19.00 8.00 -1.74
CA ASN A 179 -20.05 8.38 -2.69
C ASN A 179 -19.83 9.77 -3.34
N THR A 180 -18.92 10.59 -2.82
CA THR A 180 -18.60 11.90 -3.39
C THR A 180 -17.37 11.85 -4.29
N ILE A 181 -16.44 10.92 -4.05
CA ILE A 181 -15.19 10.82 -4.84
C ILE A 181 -15.30 9.85 -6.02
N VAL A 182 -16.08 8.77 -5.89
CA VAL A 182 -16.15 7.72 -6.93
C VAL A 182 -16.88 8.18 -8.19
N PRO A 183 -18.09 8.78 -8.13
CA PRO A 183 -18.80 9.22 -9.33
C PRO A 183 -18.01 10.16 -10.26
N PRO A 184 -17.31 11.21 -9.80
CA PRO A 184 -16.55 12.09 -10.70
C PRO A 184 -15.30 11.42 -11.31
N MET A 185 -14.87 10.26 -10.81
CA MET A 185 -13.81 9.45 -11.42
C MET A 185 -14.34 8.49 -12.49
N MET A 186 -15.67 8.35 -12.64
CA MET A 186 -16.31 7.40 -13.56
C MET A 186 -15.84 5.95 -13.35
N PHE A 187 -15.56 5.59 -12.09
CA PHE A 187 -15.06 4.26 -11.75
C PHE A 187 -16.22 3.28 -11.51
N GLU A 188 -16.26 2.20 -12.29
CA GLU A 188 -17.32 1.18 -12.26
C GLU A 188 -16.88 -0.15 -11.62
N GLY A 189 -15.69 -0.20 -11.01
CA GLY A 189 -15.17 -1.42 -10.39
C GLY A 189 -15.95 -1.90 -9.17
N GLU A 190 -15.63 -3.11 -8.71
CA GLU A 190 -16.46 -3.83 -7.76
C GLU A 190 -16.49 -3.18 -6.36
N ASN A 191 -15.51 -2.34 -5.96
CA ASN A 191 -15.49 -1.61 -4.68
C ASN A 191 -15.81 -2.48 -3.45
N LYS A 192 -15.51 -3.77 -3.54
CA LYS A 192 -15.69 -4.77 -2.49
C LYS A 192 -14.37 -4.91 -1.73
N ILE A 193 -14.48 -4.98 -0.41
CA ILE A 193 -13.40 -5.44 0.47
C ILE A 193 -13.79 -6.85 0.85
N PHE A 194 -12.88 -7.80 0.66
CA PHE A 194 -12.99 -9.06 1.36
C PHE A 194 -12.56 -8.85 2.81
N PHE A 195 -13.55 -8.73 3.70
CA PHE A 195 -13.34 -8.67 5.14
C PHE A 195 -13.12 -10.08 5.67
N VAL A 196 -12.04 -10.27 6.40
CA VAL A 196 -11.79 -11.49 7.15
C VAL A 196 -12.30 -11.28 8.56
N GLU A 197 -13.49 -11.82 8.87
CA GLU A 197 -13.94 -11.93 10.25
C GLU A 197 -13.04 -12.97 10.98
N ASN A 198 -12.58 -12.62 12.19
CA ASN A 198 -11.82 -13.52 13.06
C ASN A 198 -12.76 -14.43 13.85
#